data_AF-A0A4P9ZWL6-F1
#
_entry.id   AF-A0A4P9ZWL6-F1
#
_cell.length_a   1.000
_cell.length_b   1.000
_cell.length_c   1.000
_cell.angle_alpha   90.00
_cell.angle_beta   90.00
_cell.angle_gamma   90.00
#
_symmetry.space_group_name_H-M   'P 1'
#
loop_
_entity.id
_entity.type
_entity.pdbx_description
1 polymer ?
#
loop_
_entity_poly.entity_id
_entity_poly.type
_entity_poly.pdbx_seq_one_letter_code
_entity_poly.pdbx_strand_id
1 'polypeptide(L)'
;MIGSTALIFNALITGGTADIKFSSVGVHHEGGHCQFSLSYDNGAKFFDIHTTLGDCKMAGKSVSIPIPSDAPAAKKAVLAWSWVNKVGVRGFYMNCADVTITNTSASKTTEFYSRPRMVIANFPGGVTIGEFPNDTNDGREYYPSDSRSGSGDSEKPKDPVIPLPTSTSEEGSDSTPKKKNNKSNSKDDDDEDEE
;
A
#
# COMPACT_ATOMS: atom_id res chain seq x y z
N MET A 1 5.77 12.45 -10.72
CA MET A 1 5.79 11.78 -9.40
C MET A 1 4.73 12.44 -8.54
N ILE A 2 3.67 11.71 -8.21
CA ILE A 2 2.59 12.20 -7.35
C ILE A 2 3.12 12.15 -5.92
N GLY A 3 3.58 13.27 -5.38
CA GLY A 3 3.97 13.41 -3.98
C GLY A 3 2.71 13.54 -3.11
N SER A 4 2.04 12.42 -2.86
CA SER A 4 0.89 12.37 -1.95
C SER A 4 1.38 12.26 -0.50
N THR A 5 1.69 13.38 0.14
CA THR A 5 1.81 13.39 1.60
C THR A 5 0.40 13.40 2.19
N ALA A 6 -0.18 12.20 2.37
CA ALA A 6 -1.38 12.07 3.18
C ALA A 6 -0.99 12.28 4.65
N LEU A 7 -1.41 13.40 5.24
CA LEU A 7 -1.31 13.61 6.69
C LEU A 7 -2.38 12.73 7.34
N ILE A 8 -1.98 11.53 7.73
CA ILE A 8 -2.80 10.60 8.51
C ILE A 8 -2.50 10.85 9.98
N PHE A 9 -3.52 11.07 10.81
CA PHE A 9 -3.34 10.90 12.25
C PHE A 9 -3.05 9.41 12.46
N ASN A 10 -1.83 9.08 12.90
CA ASN A 10 -1.32 7.71 12.96
C ASN A 10 -2.11 6.76 13.90
N ALA A 11 -3.22 7.20 14.50
CA ALA A 11 -4.08 6.40 15.35
C ALA A 11 -5.46 6.24 14.70
N LEU A 12 -5.83 4.99 14.42
CA LEU A 12 -7.15 4.58 13.95
C LEU A 12 -7.92 3.94 15.10
N ILE A 13 -9.21 4.28 15.21
CA ILE A 13 -10.10 3.74 16.24
C ILE A 13 -11.14 2.84 15.57
N THR A 14 -11.22 1.58 15.98
CA THR A 14 -12.19 0.62 15.41
C THR A 14 -13.63 1.06 15.64
N GLY A 15 -14.48 0.92 14.62
CA GLY A 15 -15.87 1.38 14.64
C GLY A 15 -16.04 2.89 14.48
N GLY A 16 -14.94 3.65 14.43
CA GLY A 16 -14.94 5.07 14.11
C GLY A 16 -14.69 5.36 12.64
N THR A 17 -14.31 6.59 12.34
CA THR A 17 -13.83 7.01 11.02
C THR A 17 -12.43 7.59 11.10
N ALA A 18 -11.71 7.56 9.99
CA ALA A 18 -10.42 8.22 9.84
C ALA A 18 -10.46 9.21 8.67
N ASP A 19 -10.01 10.44 8.93
CA ASP A 19 -9.95 11.48 7.92
C ASP A 19 -8.63 11.42 7.17
N ILE A 20 -8.72 11.18 5.86
CA ILE A 20 -7.58 11.09 4.95
C ILE A 20 -7.57 12.33 4.06
N LYS A 21 -6.47 13.09 4.13
CA LYS A 21 -6.29 14.31 3.34
C LYS A 21 -5.46 13.99 2.10
N PHE A 22 -6.02 14.31 0.95
CA PHE A 22 -5.32 14.19 -0.33
C PHE A 22 -4.81 15.56 -0.75
N SER A 23 -3.59 15.57 -1.30
CA SER A 23 -2.99 16.78 -1.84
C SER A 23 -3.86 17.38 -2.95
N SER A 24 -3.90 18.71 -3.02
CA SER A 24 -4.52 19.43 -4.14
C SER A 24 -3.74 19.30 -5.44
N VAL A 25 -2.48 18.84 -5.39
CA VAL A 25 -1.69 18.57 -6.58
C VAL A 25 -1.92 17.13 -7.05
N GLY A 26 -2.50 16.99 -8.24
CA GLY A 26 -2.79 15.69 -8.86
C GLY A 26 -3.81 15.82 -9.99
N VAL A 27 -3.82 14.83 -10.88
CA VAL A 27 -4.82 14.70 -11.94
C VAL A 27 -5.92 13.76 -11.47
N HIS A 28 -7.18 14.15 -11.65
CA HIS A 28 -8.32 13.37 -11.19
C HIS A 28 -8.68 12.19 -12.10
N HIS A 29 -8.15 12.15 -13.34
CA HIS A 29 -8.44 11.14 -14.36
C HIS A 29 -9.93 10.74 -14.44
N GLU A 30 -10.82 11.74 -14.29
CA GLU A 30 -12.29 11.59 -14.25
C GLU A 30 -12.84 10.62 -13.19
N GLY A 31 -12.02 10.21 -12.21
CA GLY A 31 -12.36 9.27 -11.15
C GLY A 31 -11.69 7.92 -11.33
N GLY A 32 -12.45 6.86 -11.12
CA GLY A 32 -11.99 5.48 -11.14
C GLY A 32 -12.35 4.74 -9.86
N HIS A 33 -11.74 3.58 -9.66
CA HIS A 33 -11.98 2.73 -8.48
C HIS A 33 -10.87 2.94 -7.46
N CYS A 34 -11.20 3.13 -6.19
CA CYS A 34 -10.22 3.10 -5.12
C CYS A 34 -10.64 2.23 -3.96
N GLN A 35 -9.63 1.72 -3.25
CA GLN A 35 -9.80 0.96 -2.03
C GLN A 35 -8.95 1.54 -0.92
N PHE A 36 -9.46 1.43 0.30
CA PHE A 36 -8.68 1.55 1.51
C PHE A 36 -8.55 0.17 2.11
N SER A 37 -7.34 -0.21 2.48
CA SER A 37 -7.06 -1.56 2.96
C SER A 37 -6.08 -1.55 4.11
N LEU A 38 -6.19 -2.51 5.03
CA LEU A 38 -5.25 -2.68 6.14
C LEU A 38 -4.38 -3.92 5.92
N SER A 39 -3.12 -3.81 6.28
CA SER A 39 -2.17 -4.90 6.32
C SER A 39 -1.56 -5.01 7.71
N TYR A 40 -1.45 -6.25 8.20
CA TYR A 40 -0.88 -6.58 9.50
C TYR A 40 0.44 -7.37 9.39
N ASP A 41 0.90 -7.62 8.16
CA ASP A 41 2.08 -8.41 7.84
C ASP A 41 3.09 -7.60 6.98
N ASN A 42 3.33 -6.36 7.38
CA ASN A 42 4.31 -5.44 6.75
C ASN A 42 4.07 -5.19 5.25
N GLY A 43 2.83 -5.24 4.80
CA GLY A 43 2.45 -4.92 3.43
C GLY A 43 2.43 -6.12 2.49
N ALA A 44 2.56 -7.35 3.00
CA ALA A 44 2.41 -8.54 2.17
C ALA A 44 0.93 -8.77 1.81
N LYS A 45 -0.01 -8.50 2.73
CA LYS A 45 -1.43 -8.75 2.55
C LYS A 45 -2.32 -7.58 2.99
N PHE A 46 -2.94 -6.92 2.02
CA PHE A 46 -3.96 -5.88 2.22
C PHE A 46 -5.42 -6.38 2.14
N PHE A 47 -6.16 -6.24 3.24
CA PHE A 47 -7.58 -6.59 3.35
C PHE A 47 -8.44 -5.34 3.17
N ASP A 48 -9.42 -5.39 2.27
CA ASP A 48 -10.27 -4.26 1.95
C ASP A 48 -11.16 -3.87 3.13
N ILE A 49 -11.20 -2.57 3.42
CA ILE A 49 -12.05 -1.99 4.46
C ILE A 49 -13.04 -0.96 3.91
N HIS A 50 -12.76 -0.39 2.73
CA HIS A 50 -13.66 0.56 2.08
C HIS A 50 -13.33 0.66 0.60
N THR A 51 -14.32 0.45 -0.26
CA THR A 51 -14.21 0.58 -1.71
C THR A 51 -15.09 1.73 -2.20
N THR A 52 -14.59 2.52 -3.16
CA THR A 52 -15.36 3.50 -3.94
C THR A 52 -15.20 3.15 -5.41
N LEU A 53 -16.30 2.87 -6.11
CA LEU A 53 -16.30 2.52 -7.52
C LEU A 53 -16.68 3.70 -8.43
N GLY A 54 -15.96 3.85 -9.55
CA GLY A 54 -16.24 4.77 -10.65
C GLY A 54 -15.89 6.24 -10.38
N ASP A 55 -16.21 6.75 -9.18
CA ASP A 55 -16.11 8.19 -8.85
C ASP A 55 -15.05 8.51 -7.79
N CYS A 56 -13.97 7.73 -7.72
CA CYS A 56 -12.88 8.02 -6.80
C CYS A 56 -12.07 9.27 -7.23
N LYS A 57 -12.58 10.45 -6.87
CA LYS A 57 -12.01 11.77 -7.19
C LYS A 57 -11.49 12.43 -5.92
N MET A 58 -10.41 11.92 -5.35
CA MET A 58 -9.97 12.33 -4.01
C MET A 58 -9.02 13.52 -3.96
N ALA A 59 -8.32 13.87 -5.04
CA ALA A 59 -7.35 14.99 -5.02
C ALA A 59 -7.99 16.30 -4.51
N GLY A 60 -7.28 17.00 -3.63
CA GLY A 60 -7.74 18.21 -2.95
C GLY A 60 -8.87 18.01 -1.93
N LYS A 61 -9.30 16.77 -1.65
CA LYS A 61 -10.38 16.48 -0.70
C LYS A 61 -9.85 15.90 0.61
N SER A 62 -10.64 16.09 1.66
CA SER A 62 -10.56 15.29 2.88
C SER A 62 -11.68 14.25 2.82
N VAL A 63 -11.33 12.97 3.01
CA VAL A 63 -12.25 11.84 2.89
C VAL A 63 -12.30 11.14 4.23
N SER A 64 -13.49 10.95 4.79
CA SER A 64 -13.67 10.18 6.02
C SER A 64 -13.94 8.72 5.64
N ILE A 65 -13.04 7.82 6.01
CA ILE A 65 -13.19 6.39 5.77
C ILE A 65 -13.65 5.67 7.05
N PRO A 66 -14.59 4.72 6.97
CA PRO A 66 -14.95 3.92 8.13
C PRO A 66 -13.81 2.95 8.49
N ILE A 67 -13.47 2.88 9.78
CA ILE A 67 -12.57 1.85 10.30
C ILE A 67 -13.44 0.74 10.88
N PRO A 68 -13.37 -0.50 10.34
CA PRO A 68 -14.24 -1.57 10.79
C PRO A 68 -14.08 -1.90 12.29
N SER A 69 -15.17 -2.29 12.95
CA SER A 69 -15.17 -2.68 14.37
C SER A 69 -14.48 -4.03 14.62
N ASP A 70 -14.42 -4.88 13.60
CA ASP A 70 -13.74 -6.18 13.59
C ASP A 70 -12.24 -6.06 13.31
N ALA A 71 -11.72 -4.88 12.95
CA ALA A 71 -10.29 -4.69 12.71
C ALA A 71 -9.47 -5.08 13.97
N PRO A 72 -8.41 -5.90 13.83
CA PRO A 72 -7.51 -6.21 14.94
C PRO A 72 -6.77 -4.96 15.45
N ALA A 73 -6.64 -4.84 16.77
CA ALA A 73 -5.74 -3.85 17.37
C ALA A 73 -4.29 -4.18 17.02
N ALA A 74 -3.50 -3.15 16.72
CA ALA A 74 -2.09 -3.31 16.41
C ALA A 74 -1.31 -2.03 16.72
N LYS A 75 -0.11 -2.16 17.28
CA LYS A 75 0.83 -1.04 17.41
C LYS A 75 1.47 -0.66 16.07
N LYS A 76 1.48 -1.60 15.13
CA LYS A 76 2.03 -1.45 13.78
C LYS A 76 1.12 -2.20 12.81
N ALA A 77 0.46 -1.46 11.95
CA ALA A 77 -0.24 -1.93 10.77
C ALA A 77 0.01 -0.92 9.65
N VAL A 78 -0.32 -1.31 8.42
CA VAL A 78 -0.20 -0.44 7.24
C VAL A 78 -1.60 -0.15 6.71
N LEU A 79 -1.96 1.13 6.62
CA LEU A 79 -3.11 1.59 5.85
C LEU A 79 -2.65 1.88 4.42
N ALA A 80 -3.30 1.28 3.45
CA ALA A 80 -3.08 1.55 2.04
C ALA A 80 -4.30 2.22 1.43
N TRP A 81 -4.06 3.24 0.60
CA TRP A 81 -4.99 3.72 -0.41
C TRP A 81 -4.49 3.23 -1.77
N SER A 82 -5.35 2.59 -2.56
CA SER A 82 -5.08 2.22 -3.94
C SER A 82 -6.08 2.86 -4.89
N TRP A 83 -5.66 3.10 -6.14
CA TRP A 83 -6.52 3.71 -7.16
C TRP A 83 -6.20 3.17 -8.56
N VAL A 84 -7.26 2.82 -9.28
CA VAL A 84 -7.26 2.48 -10.70
C VAL A 84 -8.04 3.58 -11.41
N ASN A 85 -7.33 4.40 -12.19
CA ASN A 85 -7.89 5.60 -12.80
C ASN A 85 -8.93 5.26 -13.90
N LYS A 86 -9.95 6.11 -14.09
CA LYS A 86 -11.00 5.89 -15.10
C LYS A 86 -10.52 6.10 -16.55
N VAL A 87 -9.75 7.17 -16.78
CA VAL A 87 -9.18 7.51 -18.10
C VAL A 87 -7.69 7.80 -18.04
N GLY A 88 -7.02 7.80 -19.20
CA GLY A 88 -5.60 8.09 -19.35
C GLY A 88 -4.71 6.86 -19.15
N VAL A 89 -3.39 7.09 -19.11
CA VAL A 89 -2.39 6.01 -18.98
C VAL A 89 -2.75 5.08 -17.82
N ARG A 90 -2.87 3.78 -18.14
CA ARG A 90 -3.30 2.74 -17.21
C ARG A 90 -2.22 2.53 -16.15
N GLY A 91 -2.60 2.72 -14.90
CA GLY A 91 -1.70 2.54 -13.78
C GLY A 91 -2.41 2.00 -12.55
N PHE A 92 -1.63 1.32 -11.71
CA PHE A 92 -1.99 1.06 -10.32
C PHE A 92 -1.32 2.12 -9.46
N TYR A 93 -2.11 2.96 -8.80
CA TYR A 93 -1.60 3.95 -7.86
C TYR A 93 -1.79 3.45 -6.44
N MET A 94 -0.79 3.63 -5.59
CA MET A 94 -0.86 3.20 -4.19
C MET A 94 -0.05 4.14 -3.30
N ASN A 95 -0.60 4.49 -2.14
CA ASN A 95 0.12 5.16 -1.07
C ASN A 95 -0.14 4.44 0.26
N CYS A 96 0.90 4.29 1.07
CA CYS A 96 0.85 3.60 2.36
C CYS A 96 1.14 4.56 3.51
N ALA A 97 0.62 4.23 4.68
CA ALA A 97 1.00 4.85 5.94
C ALA A 97 1.04 3.84 7.08
N ASP A 98 2.03 3.98 7.95
CA ASP A 98 2.10 3.22 9.19
C ASP A 98 1.07 3.77 10.18
N VAL A 99 0.27 2.87 10.76
CA VAL A 99 -0.81 3.21 11.68
C VAL A 99 -0.78 2.33 12.92
N THR A 100 -1.24 2.90 14.02
CA THR A 100 -1.64 2.20 15.23
C THR A 100 -3.16 2.07 15.23
N ILE A 101 -3.67 0.88 15.51
CA ILE A 101 -5.10 0.58 15.55
C ILE A 101 -5.46 0.25 17.00
N THR A 102 -6.42 1.00 17.55
CA THR A 102 -6.94 0.81 18.91
C THR A 102 -8.38 0.33 18.88
N ASN A 103 -8.67 -0.67 19.71
CA ASN A 103 -10.00 -1.22 19.83
C ASN A 103 -10.82 -0.48 20.88
N THR A 104 -12.10 -0.27 20.59
CA THR A 104 -13.09 0.25 21.56
C THR A 104 -13.87 -0.86 22.26
N SER A 105 -13.79 -2.10 21.77
CA SER A 105 -14.46 -3.29 22.33
C SER A 105 -13.70 -4.59 21.98
N ALA A 106 -14.19 -5.74 22.47
CA ALA A 106 -13.61 -7.04 22.14
C ALA A 106 -13.77 -7.31 20.63
N SER A 107 -12.69 -7.14 19.86
CA SER A 107 -12.71 -7.29 18.40
C SER A 107 -12.86 -8.74 17.98
N LYS A 108 -13.76 -8.98 17.02
CA LYS A 108 -13.94 -10.26 16.35
C LYS A 108 -12.94 -10.41 15.20
N THR A 109 -11.66 -10.47 15.55
CA THR A 109 -10.52 -10.42 14.62
C THR A 109 -10.57 -11.46 13.50
N THR A 110 -11.22 -12.61 13.72
CA THR A 110 -11.39 -13.66 12.70
C THR A 110 -12.28 -13.24 11.54
N GLU A 111 -13.31 -12.42 11.79
CA GLU A 111 -14.20 -11.90 10.76
C GLU A 111 -13.43 -10.94 9.81
N PHE A 112 -12.49 -10.17 10.36
CA PHE A 112 -11.68 -9.25 9.57
C PHE A 112 -10.84 -9.94 8.50
N TYR A 113 -10.16 -11.04 8.84
CA TYR A 113 -9.33 -11.76 7.88
C TYR A 113 -10.13 -12.54 6.82
N SER A 114 -11.45 -12.63 6.97
CA SER A 114 -12.34 -13.19 5.93
C SER A 114 -12.68 -12.20 4.82
N ARG A 115 -12.39 -10.90 5.04
CA ARG A 115 -12.66 -9.81 4.10
C ARG A 115 -11.95 -10.03 2.75
N PRO A 116 -12.52 -9.50 1.66
CA PRO A 116 -11.88 -9.49 0.35
C PRO A 116 -10.48 -8.85 0.41
N ARG A 117 -9.59 -9.36 -0.43
CA ARG A 117 -8.25 -8.80 -0.64
C ARG A 117 -8.36 -7.56 -1.52
N MET A 118 -7.44 -6.61 -1.34
CA MET A 118 -7.28 -5.48 -2.25
C MET A 118 -7.03 -5.96 -3.68
N VAL A 119 -7.72 -5.35 -4.65
CA VAL A 119 -7.54 -5.60 -6.08
C VAL A 119 -6.25 -4.93 -6.54
N ILE A 120 -5.36 -5.72 -7.16
CA ILE A 120 -4.19 -5.21 -7.88
C ILE A 120 -4.50 -5.28 -9.37
N ALA A 121 -4.64 -4.12 -10.01
CA ALA A 121 -4.95 -4.02 -11.42
C ALA A 121 -3.87 -3.22 -12.15
N ASN A 122 -3.61 -3.51 -13.43
CA ASN A 122 -2.65 -2.77 -14.26
C ASN A 122 -1.22 -2.74 -13.68
N PHE A 123 -0.85 -3.80 -12.97
CA PHE A 123 0.48 -4.07 -12.42
C PHE A 123 0.84 -5.54 -12.71
N PRO A 124 2.13 -5.92 -12.87
CA PRO A 124 2.51 -7.32 -13.10
C PRO A 124 1.87 -8.29 -12.11
N GLY A 125 1.22 -9.34 -12.62
CA GLY A 125 0.49 -10.33 -11.82
C GLY A 125 -0.90 -9.90 -11.35
N GLY A 126 -1.33 -8.69 -11.68
CA GLY A 126 -2.68 -8.17 -11.43
C GLY A 126 -3.64 -8.39 -12.60
N VAL A 127 -4.91 -8.06 -12.36
CA VAL A 127 -5.93 -8.02 -13.42
C VAL A 127 -5.69 -6.83 -14.35
N THR A 128 -6.23 -6.88 -15.57
CA THR A 128 -6.17 -5.73 -16.49
C THR A 128 -7.52 -5.05 -16.52
N ILE A 129 -7.53 -3.74 -16.25
CA ILE A 129 -8.73 -2.89 -16.33
C ILE A 129 -8.43 -1.78 -17.33
N GLY A 130 -9.18 -1.77 -18.44
CA GLY A 130 -9.07 -0.77 -19.50
C GLY A 130 -9.49 0.63 -19.05
N GLU A 131 -9.52 1.58 -19.98
CA GLU A 131 -10.25 2.83 -19.73
C GLU A 131 -11.76 2.55 -19.78
N PHE A 132 -12.51 3.26 -18.94
CA PHE A 132 -13.97 3.10 -18.85
C PHE A 132 -14.69 4.46 -18.79
N PRO A 133 -14.52 5.35 -19.79
CA PRO A 133 -15.10 6.71 -19.76
C PRO A 133 -16.63 6.71 -19.62
N ASN A 134 -17.30 5.67 -20.13
CA ASN A 134 -18.75 5.49 -20.11
C ASN A 134 -19.22 4.49 -19.03
N ASP A 135 -18.38 4.17 -18.04
CA ASP A 135 -18.69 3.21 -16.95
C ASP A 135 -19.10 1.80 -17.44
N THR A 136 -18.71 1.44 -18.66
CA THR A 136 -18.89 0.13 -19.26
C THR A 136 -17.58 -0.65 -19.20
N ASN A 137 -17.65 -1.95 -18.89
CA ASN A 137 -16.48 -2.82 -18.69
C ASN A 137 -15.45 -2.21 -17.72
N ASP A 138 -15.95 -1.59 -16.65
CA ASP A 138 -15.11 -0.85 -15.69
C ASP A 138 -14.33 -1.75 -14.74
N GLY A 139 -14.47 -3.08 -14.84
CA GLY A 139 -13.76 -4.02 -13.97
C GLY A 139 -14.34 -4.12 -12.57
N ARG A 140 -15.56 -3.60 -12.32
CA ARG A 140 -16.23 -3.68 -11.00
C ARG A 140 -16.42 -5.11 -10.51
N GLU A 141 -16.44 -6.09 -11.41
CA GLU A 141 -16.53 -7.52 -11.10
C GLU A 141 -15.34 -8.04 -10.28
N TYR A 142 -14.20 -7.36 -10.30
CA TYR A 142 -13.03 -7.71 -9.49
C TYR A 142 -13.12 -7.16 -8.05
N TYR A 143 -13.99 -6.19 -7.82
CA TYR A 143 -14.13 -5.53 -6.53
C TYR A 143 -15.24 -6.18 -5.71
N PRO A 144 -15.19 -6.06 -4.36
CA PRO A 144 -16.32 -6.46 -3.55
C PRO A 144 -17.58 -5.71 -3.98
N SER A 145 -18.67 -6.46 -4.14
CA SER A 145 -19.98 -5.88 -4.42
C SER A 145 -20.30 -4.86 -3.33
N ASP A 146 -20.53 -3.61 -3.74
CA ASP A 146 -21.03 -2.57 -2.87
C ASP A 146 -22.25 -3.10 -2.12
N SER A 147 -22.26 -3.01 -0.79
CA SER A 147 -23.41 -3.39 0.05
C SER A 147 -24.63 -2.47 -0.14
N ARG A 148 -24.68 -1.73 -1.26
CA ARG A 148 -25.74 -0.79 -1.64
C ARG A 148 -26.66 -1.30 -2.75
N SER A 149 -26.47 -2.51 -3.28
CA SER A 149 -27.41 -3.13 -4.21
C SER A 149 -27.83 -4.51 -3.70
N GLY A 150 -29.13 -4.69 -3.49
CA GLY A 150 -29.71 -5.87 -2.85
C GLY A 150 -29.64 -7.15 -3.68
N SER A 151 -29.81 -8.26 -2.96
CA SER A 151 -30.18 -9.61 -3.39
C SER A 151 -29.61 -10.10 -4.73
N GLY A 152 -28.42 -10.68 -4.64
CA GLY A 152 -27.98 -11.77 -5.50
C GLY A 152 -27.00 -12.59 -4.68
N ASP A 153 -27.09 -13.92 -4.77
CA ASP A 153 -26.08 -14.84 -4.22
C ASP A 153 -24.75 -14.60 -4.94
N SER A 154 -24.02 -13.58 -4.52
CA SER A 154 -22.71 -13.25 -5.05
C SER A 154 -21.70 -14.20 -4.43
N GLU A 155 -21.23 -15.17 -5.23
CA GLU A 155 -20.03 -15.94 -4.93
C GLU A 155 -18.94 -14.95 -4.49
N LYS A 156 -18.42 -15.15 -3.27
CA LYS A 156 -17.37 -14.32 -2.68
C LYS A 156 -16.29 -14.06 -3.75
N PRO A 157 -15.87 -12.80 -3.99
CA PRO A 157 -14.80 -12.52 -4.94
C PRO A 157 -13.62 -13.43 -4.62
N LYS A 158 -13.23 -14.27 -5.57
CA LYS A 158 -12.08 -15.15 -5.44
C LYS A 158 -10.89 -14.26 -5.15
N ASP A 159 -10.15 -14.57 -4.08
CA ASP A 159 -8.93 -13.83 -3.74
C ASP A 159 -8.12 -13.63 -5.02
N PRO A 160 -7.77 -12.40 -5.41
CA PRO A 160 -6.91 -12.15 -6.55
C PRO A 160 -5.67 -13.00 -6.36
N VAL A 161 -5.48 -13.98 -7.25
CA VAL A 161 -4.35 -14.89 -7.22
C VAL A 161 -3.13 -14.09 -7.65
N ILE A 162 -2.57 -13.34 -6.71
CA ILE A 162 -1.27 -12.72 -6.88
C ILE A 162 -0.26 -13.75 -6.40
N PRO A 163 0.57 -14.32 -7.30
CA PRO A 163 1.71 -15.08 -6.85
C PRO A 163 2.60 -14.15 -6.02
N LEU A 164 2.82 -14.53 -4.76
CA LEU A 164 3.76 -13.86 -3.85
C LEU A 164 5.12 -13.73 -4.57
N PRO A 165 5.81 -12.57 -4.52
CA PRO A 165 7.20 -12.52 -4.93
C PRO A 165 7.97 -13.54 -4.07
N THR A 166 8.46 -14.59 -4.71
CA THR A 166 9.32 -15.57 -4.05
C THR A 166 10.59 -14.81 -3.70
N SER A 167 10.89 -14.67 -2.41
CA SER A 167 12.18 -14.16 -1.96
C SER A 167 13.23 -15.20 -2.31
N THR A 168 13.83 -15.10 -3.48
CA THR A 168 15.17 -15.64 -3.69
C THR A 168 16.10 -14.82 -2.82
N SER A 169 16.54 -15.41 -1.72
CA SER A 169 17.70 -14.95 -0.98
C SER A 169 18.91 -15.11 -1.89
N GLU A 170 19.30 -14.04 -2.56
CA GLU A 170 20.66 -13.92 -3.07
C GLU A 170 21.55 -13.63 -1.88
N GLU A 171 22.35 -14.63 -1.49
CA GLU A 171 23.44 -14.49 -0.54
C GLU A 171 24.38 -13.39 -1.02
N GLY A 172 24.59 -12.39 -0.16
CA GLY A 172 25.53 -11.32 -0.40
C GLY A 172 26.96 -11.86 -0.51
N SER A 173 27.55 -11.71 -1.69
CA SER A 173 29.00 -11.75 -1.85
C SER A 173 29.58 -10.45 -1.27
N ASP A 174 30.11 -10.56 -0.05
CA ASP A 174 31.02 -9.60 0.58
C ASP A 174 32.13 -9.19 -0.38
N SER A 175 32.18 -7.90 -0.71
CA SER A 175 33.36 -7.26 -1.27
C SER A 175 33.59 -5.94 -0.56
N THR A 176 34.08 -6.03 0.68
CA THR A 176 34.64 -4.91 1.43
C THR A 176 35.93 -4.40 0.76
N PRO A 177 36.06 -3.10 0.39
CA PRO A 177 37.32 -2.54 -0.09
C PRO A 177 38.29 -2.30 1.08
N LYS A 178 39.41 -3.04 1.12
CA LYS A 178 40.51 -2.80 2.07
C LYS A 178 41.18 -1.44 1.81
N LYS A 179 41.03 -0.50 2.75
CA LYS A 179 41.91 0.66 2.92
C LYS A 179 43.34 0.17 3.21
N LYS A 180 44.30 0.46 2.32
CA LYS A 180 45.74 0.38 2.64
C LYS A 180 46.14 1.64 3.41
N ASN A 181 46.32 1.51 4.72
CA ASN A 181 47.06 2.46 5.54
C ASN A 181 48.56 2.13 5.40
N ASN A 182 49.33 2.97 4.72
CA ASN A 182 50.79 2.97 4.83
C ASN A 182 51.18 3.95 5.94
N LYS A 183 51.65 3.43 7.06
CA LYS A 183 52.42 4.18 8.07
C LYS A 183 53.75 3.44 8.26
N SER A 184 54.79 3.90 7.60
CA SER A 184 56.17 3.50 7.88
C SER A 184 56.69 4.35 9.04
N ASN A 185 57.05 3.69 10.14
CA ASN A 185 57.76 4.26 11.28
C ASN A 185 59.24 4.44 10.93
N SER A 186 59.83 5.50 11.47
CA SER A 186 61.26 5.78 11.46
C SER A 186 62.06 4.67 12.16
N LYS A 187 63.26 4.43 11.65
CA LYS A 187 64.43 4.06 12.45
C LYS A 187 65.58 4.92 11.93
N ASP A 188 66.07 5.76 12.83
CA ASP A 188 67.41 6.33 12.79
C ASP A 188 68.40 5.17 12.99
N ASP A 189 69.50 5.18 12.23
CA ASP A 189 70.80 4.65 12.63
C ASP A 189 71.85 5.29 11.70
N ASP A 190 72.99 5.56 12.31
CA ASP A 190 74.00 6.55 11.95
C ASP A 190 74.98 6.12 10.84
N ASP A 191 75.79 7.11 10.46
CA ASP A 191 77.21 7.03 10.10
C ASP A 191 77.67 6.91 8.63
N GLU A 192 78.49 7.94 8.33
CA GLU A 192 79.80 7.92 7.66
C GLU A 192 79.93 8.01 6.12
N ASP A 193 80.59 9.12 5.75
CA ASP A 193 81.73 9.25 4.84
C ASP A 193 81.57 9.68 3.37
N GLU A 194 82.29 10.78 3.09
CA GLU A 194 83.16 11.14 1.94
C GLU A 194 82.55 11.02 0.52
N GLU A 195 82.60 12.01 -0.38
CA GLU A 195 83.64 13.00 -0.73
C GLU A 195 82.97 14.13 -1.56
#